data_AF-A0A811RRS0-F1
#
_entry.id   AF-A0A811RRS0-F1
#
_cell.length_a   1.000
_cell.length_b   1.000
_cell.length_c   1.000
_cell.angle_alpha   90.00
_cell.angle_beta   90.00
_cell.angle_gamma   90.00
#
_symmetry.space_group_name_H-M   'P 1'
#
loop_
_entity.id
_entity.type
_entity.pdbx_description
1 polymer ?
#
loop_
_entity_poly.entity_id
_entity_poly.type
_entity_poly.pdbx_seq_one_letter_code
_entity_poly.pdbx_strand_id
1 'polypeptide(L)'
;MTRLLRQEIVEFSSVLVDAATGHPKSTFHKYVIPTENHVLSEYCKSYNGIKQKHVTRSKGAVTLSEALKMHQAWIYRGCGGGLNVSVVVTWGNWDCRTMLKQECFHKNLPIPDYFAQWINLKTPFADKYGNGYWRKPVKAALEATEVLEWEGAIKGGSSHARNKVRLLSLLIHQGANLAITSWLNPAAAPNN
;
A
#
# COMPACT_ATOMS: atom_id res chain seq x y z
N MET A 1 18.28 26.30 9.79
CA MET A 1 17.50 25.70 8.70
C MET A 1 17.50 24.19 8.88
N THR A 2 16.38 23.61 9.32
CA THR A 2 16.27 22.16 9.49
C THR A 2 16.20 21.54 8.10
N ARG A 3 17.19 20.73 7.70
CA ARG A 3 17.16 19.98 6.45
C ARG A 3 15.89 19.12 6.44
N LEU A 4 14.93 19.42 5.56
CA LEU A 4 13.80 18.54 5.31
C LEU A 4 14.38 17.23 4.76
N LEU A 5 14.46 16.21 5.61
CA LEU A 5 14.95 14.90 5.21
C LEU A 5 13.93 14.29 4.25
N ARG A 6 14.40 13.80 3.09
CA ARG A 6 13.56 13.09 2.14
C ARG A 6 12.93 11.87 2.79
N GLN A 7 11.67 11.62 2.46
CA GLN A 7 10.98 10.41 2.91
C GLN A 7 11.45 9.22 2.09
N GLU A 8 11.71 8.09 2.76
CA GLU A 8 12.08 6.83 2.14
C GLU A 8 11.13 5.74 2.64
N ILE A 9 10.74 4.82 1.75
CA ILE A 9 10.01 3.61 2.07
C ILE A 9 10.93 2.75 2.94
N VAL A 10 10.45 2.42 4.13
CA VAL A 10 11.15 1.57 5.11
C VAL A 10 10.45 0.24 5.36
N GLU A 11 9.22 0.09 4.84
CA GLU A 11 8.43 -1.13 4.89
C GLU A 11 7.55 -1.22 3.64
N PHE A 12 7.55 -2.38 3.00
CA PHE A 12 6.81 -2.70 1.78
C PHE A 12 5.95 -3.93 2.04
N SER A 13 4.65 -3.71 2.16
CA SER A 13 3.68 -4.72 2.61
C SER A 13 2.48 -4.77 1.68
N SER A 14 2.05 -5.98 1.32
CA SER A 14 0.87 -6.19 0.48
C SER A 14 0.21 -7.53 0.83
N VAL A 15 -1.07 -7.65 0.51
CA VAL A 15 -1.84 -8.88 0.68
C VAL A 15 -2.51 -9.17 -0.65
N LEU A 16 -2.34 -10.39 -1.15
CA LEU A 16 -3.01 -10.85 -2.35
C LEU A 16 -4.40 -11.33 -1.94
N VAL A 17 -5.43 -10.82 -2.62
CA VAL A 17 -6.83 -11.08 -2.31
C VAL A 17 -7.48 -11.72 -3.54
N ASP A 18 -8.32 -12.72 -3.31
CA ASP A 18 -9.21 -13.24 -4.33
C ASP A 18 -10.27 -12.19 -4.69
N ALA A 19 -10.31 -11.72 -5.93
CA ALA A 19 -11.20 -10.63 -6.32
C ALA A 19 -12.69 -11.01 -6.28
N ALA A 20 -13.03 -12.29 -6.42
CA ALA A 20 -14.42 -12.76 -6.42
C ALA A 20 -14.97 -12.92 -5.00
N THR A 21 -14.13 -13.42 -4.08
CA THR A 21 -14.57 -13.76 -2.72
C THR A 21 -14.11 -12.76 -1.66
N GLY A 22 -13.15 -11.89 -1.97
CA GLY A 22 -12.51 -11.02 -0.99
C GLY A 22 -11.59 -11.77 -0.01
N HIS A 23 -11.36 -13.07 -0.17
CA HIS A 23 -10.52 -13.83 0.76
C HIS A 23 -9.02 -13.57 0.54
N PRO A 24 -8.23 -13.36 1.62
CA PRO A 24 -6.77 -13.23 1.51
C PRO A 24 -6.14 -14.57 1.14
N LYS A 25 -5.28 -14.57 0.10
CA LYS A 25 -4.54 -15.76 -0.36
C LYS A 25 -3.14 -15.85 0.21
N SER A 26 -2.39 -14.75 0.19
CA SER A 26 -1.01 -14.71 0.68
C SER A 26 -0.58 -13.29 1.03
N THR A 27 0.53 -13.16 1.74
CA THR A 27 1.07 -11.86 2.15
C THR A 27 2.49 -11.68 1.66
N PHE A 28 2.82 -10.43 1.32
CA PHE A 28 4.17 -9.99 1.03
C PHE A 28 4.58 -8.97 2.07
N HIS A 29 5.78 -9.16 2.64
CA HIS A 29 6.36 -8.24 3.60
C HIS A 29 7.87 -8.16 3.44
N LYS A 30 8.38 -6.93 3.32
CA LYS A 30 9.80 -6.62 3.41
C LYS A 30 10.04 -5.31 4.13
N TYR A 31 11.03 -5.29 5.03
CA TYR A 31 11.66 -4.04 5.43
C TYR A 31 12.62 -3.56 4.35
N VAL A 32 12.68 -2.26 4.17
CA VAL A 32 13.50 -1.60 3.15
C VAL A 32 14.60 -0.79 3.81
N ILE A 33 15.83 -0.94 3.31
CA ILE A 33 17.00 -0.22 3.80
C ILE A 33 16.96 1.20 3.21
N PRO A 34 16.81 2.26 4.03
CA PRO A 34 16.98 3.63 3.56
C PRO A 34 18.44 3.85 3.18
N THR A 35 18.67 4.62 2.11
CA THR A 35 20.00 4.88 1.52
C THR A 35 20.44 6.33 1.63
N GLU A 36 19.54 7.25 2.00
CA GLU A 36 19.89 8.65 2.31
C GLU A 36 19.89 8.90 3.82
N ASN A 37 18.88 8.38 4.53
CA ASN A 37 18.66 8.60 5.95
C ASN A 37 18.78 7.27 6.70
N HIS A 38 20.01 6.76 6.83
CA HIS A 38 20.30 5.45 7.41
C HIS A 38 19.81 5.28 8.85
N VAL A 39 19.71 6.37 9.61
CA VAL A 39 19.21 6.37 10.99
C VAL A 39 17.76 6.85 10.99
N LEU A 40 16.86 5.97 11.43
CA LEU A 40 15.44 6.30 11.55
C LEU A 40 15.24 7.38 12.62
N SER A 41 14.39 8.36 12.31
CA SER A 41 13.93 9.36 13.27
C SER A 41 13.03 8.74 14.34
N GLU A 42 12.93 9.37 15.51
CA GLU A 42 11.97 8.96 16.54
C GLU A 42 10.52 9.02 16.05
N TYR A 43 10.21 9.98 15.17
CA TYR A 43 8.91 10.02 14.49
C TYR A 43 8.66 8.76 13.67
N CYS A 44 9.62 8.32 12.86
CA CYS A 44 9.47 7.09 12.06
C CYS A 44 9.28 5.85 12.95
N LYS A 45 10.08 5.73 14.02
CA LYS A 45 10.00 4.62 14.97
C LYS A 45 8.64 4.58 15.67
N SER A 46 8.18 5.75 16.12
CA SER A 46 6.92 5.89 16.84
C SER A 46 5.70 5.79 15.93
N TYR A 47 5.74 6.24 14.67
CA TYR A 47 4.59 6.23 13.77
C TYR A 47 4.33 4.83 13.19
N ASN A 48 5.37 4.13 12.73
CA ASN A 48 5.25 2.81 12.08
C ASN A 48 5.54 1.63 13.02
N GLY A 49 6.05 1.87 14.23
CA GLY A 49 6.50 0.79 15.14
C GLY A 49 7.78 0.09 14.68
N ILE A 50 8.44 0.62 13.63
CA ILE A 50 9.68 0.09 13.08
C ILE A 50 10.84 0.43 14.01
N LYS A 51 11.73 -0.55 14.21
CA LYS A 51 12.97 -0.37 14.97
C LYS A 51 14.14 -0.26 14.00
N GLN A 52 15.20 0.43 14.38
CA GLN A 52 16.41 0.57 13.54
C GLN A 52 16.92 -0.79 13.06
N LYS A 53 16.91 -1.81 13.93
CA LYS A 53 17.31 -3.18 13.59
C LYS A 53 16.49 -3.80 12.45
N HIS A 54 15.26 -3.35 12.19
CA HIS A 54 14.43 -3.92 11.12
C HIS A 54 14.91 -3.52 9.74
N VAL A 55 15.55 -2.35 9.59
CA VAL A 55 16.00 -1.80 8.30
C VAL A 55 17.48 -2.06 8.04
N THR A 56 18.05 -3.12 8.64
CA THR A 56 19.45 -3.52 8.41
C THR A 56 19.54 -4.79 7.57
N ARG A 57 20.57 -4.85 6.70
CA ARG A 57 20.84 -6.04 5.89
C ARG A 57 21.01 -7.30 6.75
N SER A 58 21.64 -7.16 7.93
CA SER A 58 21.84 -8.24 8.90
C SER A 58 20.55 -8.83 9.49
N LYS A 59 19.41 -8.12 9.38
CA LYS A 59 18.08 -8.62 9.78
C LYS A 59 17.19 -8.94 8.59
N GLY A 60 17.75 -9.03 7.38
CA GLY A 60 17.03 -9.42 6.17
C GLY A 60 16.27 -8.28 5.48
N ALA A 61 16.53 -7.01 5.84
CA ALA A 61 16.05 -5.88 5.06
C ALA A 61 16.71 -5.88 3.67
N VAL A 62 15.97 -5.38 2.69
CA VAL A 62 16.39 -5.34 1.28
C VAL A 62 16.38 -3.90 0.78
N THR A 63 17.03 -3.65 -0.34
CA THR A 63 16.89 -2.36 -1.06
C THR A 63 15.48 -2.25 -1.67
N LEU A 64 15.04 -1.03 -2.00
CA LEU A 64 13.75 -0.84 -2.68
C LEU A 64 13.69 -1.58 -4.03
N SER A 65 14.79 -1.59 -4.78
CA SER A 65 14.90 -2.33 -6.04
C SER A 65 14.68 -3.84 -5.86
N GLU A 66 15.32 -4.44 -4.85
CA GLU A 66 15.10 -5.85 -4.50
C GLU A 66 13.64 -6.09 -4.05
N ALA A 67 13.07 -5.22 -3.21
CA ALA A 67 11.68 -5.34 -2.77
C ALA A 67 10.70 -5.34 -3.95
N LEU A 68 10.87 -4.44 -4.92
CA LEU A 68 10.03 -4.37 -6.12
C LEU A 68 10.14 -5.64 -6.98
N LYS A 69 11.35 -6.15 -7.21
CA LYS A 69 11.56 -7.42 -7.95
C LYS A 69 10.91 -8.61 -7.24
N MET A 70 11.10 -8.70 -5.92
CA MET A 70 10.50 -9.76 -5.12
C MET A 70 8.97 -9.67 -5.10
N HIS A 71 8.42 -8.46 -5.03
CA HIS A 71 6.97 -8.22 -5.06
C HIS A 71 6.37 -8.62 -6.40
N GLN A 72 6.99 -8.22 -7.52
CA GLN A 72 6.56 -8.62 -8.85
C GLN A 72 6.56 -10.15 -9.02
N ALA A 73 7.63 -10.82 -8.59
CA ALA A 73 7.73 -12.27 -8.65
C ALA A 73 6.68 -12.96 -7.76
N TRP A 74 6.35 -12.37 -6.61
CA TRP A 74 5.30 -12.85 -5.72
C TRP A 74 3.90 -12.73 -6.35
N ILE A 75 3.55 -11.58 -6.95
CA ILE A 75 2.28 -11.41 -7.70
C ILE A 75 2.23 -12.43 -8.84
N TYR A 76 3.27 -12.50 -9.66
CA TYR A 76 3.32 -13.41 -10.80
C TYR A 76 2.99 -14.85 -10.41
N ARG A 77 3.60 -15.35 -9.32
CA ARG A 77 3.29 -16.71 -8.80
C ARG A 77 1.87 -16.81 -8.23
N GLY A 78 1.43 -15.81 -7.46
CA GLY A 78 0.11 -15.83 -6.83
C GLY A 78 -1.07 -15.70 -7.81
N CYS A 79 -0.81 -15.14 -8.99
CA CYS A 79 -1.79 -14.90 -10.04
C CYS A 79 -1.68 -15.88 -11.23
N GLY A 80 -1.02 -17.03 -11.04
CA GLY A 80 -0.94 -18.08 -12.07
C GLY A 80 -0.12 -17.72 -13.30
N GLY A 81 0.86 -16.82 -13.15
CA GLY A 81 1.78 -16.42 -14.22
C GLY A 81 1.37 -15.18 -15.02
N GLY A 82 0.36 -14.43 -14.58
CA GLY A 82 -0.04 -13.17 -15.19
C GLY A 82 0.02 -12.00 -14.20
N LEU A 83 0.61 -10.87 -14.60
CA LEU A 83 0.54 -9.61 -13.83
C LEU A 83 -0.74 -8.82 -14.17
N ASN A 84 -1.20 -8.92 -15.42
CA ASN A 84 -2.35 -8.17 -15.96
C ASN A 84 -3.72 -8.65 -15.43
N VAL A 85 -3.75 -9.72 -14.63
CA VAL A 85 -4.96 -10.25 -13.99
C VAL A 85 -5.13 -9.75 -12.55
N SER A 86 -4.31 -8.77 -12.15
CA SER A 86 -4.31 -8.19 -10.80
C SER A 86 -4.35 -6.67 -10.87
N VAL A 87 -4.86 -6.05 -9.81
CA VAL A 87 -4.89 -4.59 -9.65
C VAL A 87 -4.44 -4.23 -8.25
N VAL A 88 -3.64 -3.17 -8.14
CA VAL A 88 -3.23 -2.62 -6.85
C VAL A 88 -4.41 -1.92 -6.19
N VAL A 89 -4.56 -2.09 -4.88
CA VAL A 89 -5.58 -1.40 -4.07
C VAL A 89 -4.90 -0.65 -2.93
N THR A 90 -5.23 0.63 -2.78
CA THR A 90 -4.64 1.53 -1.76
C THR A 90 -5.71 2.30 -0.99
N TRP A 91 -5.32 2.95 0.12
CA TRP A 91 -6.19 3.89 0.84
C TRP A 91 -5.77 5.33 0.56
N GLY A 92 -6.17 5.84 -0.60
CA GLY A 92 -5.71 7.11 -1.15
C GLY A 92 -4.53 6.98 -2.10
N ASN A 93 -4.10 8.12 -2.63
CA ASN A 93 -3.10 8.18 -3.71
C ASN A 93 -1.66 8.30 -3.23
N TRP A 94 -1.44 8.48 -1.93
CA TRP A 94 -0.12 8.80 -1.38
C TRP A 94 0.90 7.66 -1.60
N ASP A 95 0.49 6.41 -1.40
CA ASP A 95 1.36 5.22 -1.54
C ASP A 95 2.02 5.18 -2.95
N CYS A 96 1.21 5.17 -4.01
CA CYS A 96 1.71 5.04 -5.39
C CYS A 96 2.10 6.37 -6.03
N ARG A 97 1.25 7.41 -5.94
CA ARG A 97 1.44 8.69 -6.65
C ARG A 97 2.48 9.59 -6.00
N THR A 98 2.67 9.48 -4.70
CA THR A 98 3.62 10.30 -3.94
C THR A 98 4.86 9.50 -3.60
N MET A 99 4.77 8.54 -2.67
CA MET A 99 5.95 7.88 -2.10
C MET A 99 6.71 7.05 -3.13
N LEU A 100 6.06 6.05 -3.73
CA LEU A 100 6.72 5.15 -4.67
C LEU A 100 7.29 5.93 -5.86
N LYS A 101 6.50 6.87 -6.41
CA LYS A 101 6.92 7.70 -7.53
C LYS A 101 8.14 8.56 -7.22
N GLN A 102 8.12 9.28 -6.10
CA GLN A 102 9.22 10.17 -5.72
C GLN A 102 10.50 9.40 -5.43
N GLU A 103 10.41 8.31 -4.67
CA GLU A 103 11.60 7.56 -4.31
C GLU A 103 12.20 6.81 -5.50
N CYS A 104 11.37 6.21 -6.37
CA CYS A 104 11.88 5.57 -7.58
C CYS A 104 12.52 6.59 -8.54
N PHE A 105 11.92 7.77 -8.70
CA PHE A 105 12.53 8.86 -9.48
C PHE A 105 13.89 9.24 -8.90
N HIS A 106 13.99 9.41 -7.58
CA HIS A 106 15.23 9.83 -6.93
C HIS A 106 16.33 8.76 -7.02
N LYS A 107 15.97 7.48 -6.88
CA LYS A 107 16.90 6.35 -6.92
C LYS A 107 17.15 5.82 -8.34
N ASN A 108 16.62 6.50 -9.37
CA ASN A 108 16.66 6.08 -10.77
C ASN A 108 16.19 4.62 -10.96
N LEU A 109 15.09 4.25 -10.30
CA LEU A 109 14.49 2.93 -10.37
C LEU A 109 13.27 2.94 -11.29
N PRO A 110 13.09 1.92 -12.16
CA PRO A 110 11.85 1.75 -12.89
C PRO A 110 10.73 1.37 -11.93
N ILE A 111 9.56 2.00 -12.11
CA ILE A 111 8.34 1.62 -11.39
C ILE A 111 7.68 0.48 -12.18
N PRO A 112 7.40 -0.68 -11.56
CA PRO A 112 6.70 -1.76 -12.25
C PRO A 112 5.33 -1.35 -12.80
N ASP A 113 4.99 -1.80 -14.01
CA ASP A 113 3.80 -1.35 -14.75
C ASP A 113 2.47 -1.61 -14.02
N TYR A 114 2.40 -2.64 -13.15
CA TYR A 114 1.19 -2.89 -12.35
C TYR A 114 0.91 -1.80 -11.29
N PHE A 115 1.84 -0.85 -11.08
CA PHE A 115 1.60 0.37 -10.29
C PHE A 115 1.15 1.57 -11.15
N ALA A 116 1.01 1.42 -12.46
CA ALA A 116 0.55 2.50 -13.35
C ALA A 116 -0.87 2.98 -13.01
N GLN A 117 -1.68 2.09 -12.45
CA GLN A 117 -3.06 2.35 -12.06
C GLN A 117 -3.47 1.48 -10.87
N TRP A 118 -4.42 1.98 -10.07
CA TRP A 118 -4.89 1.30 -8.86
C TRP A 118 -6.34 1.68 -8.53
N ILE A 119 -6.93 0.89 -7.65
CA ILE A 119 -8.18 1.23 -6.98
C ILE A 119 -7.83 1.97 -5.68
N ASN A 120 -8.15 3.26 -5.64
CA ASN A 120 -8.23 3.99 -4.39
C ASN A 120 -9.52 3.58 -3.67
N LEU A 121 -9.39 2.76 -2.63
CA LEU A 121 -10.51 2.18 -1.87
C LEU A 121 -11.40 3.24 -1.20
N LYS A 122 -10.93 4.49 -1.08
CA LYS A 122 -11.75 5.60 -0.61
C LYS A 122 -12.94 5.89 -1.53
N THR A 123 -12.83 5.62 -2.83
CA THR A 123 -13.91 5.86 -3.80
C THR A 123 -15.10 4.95 -3.56
N PRO A 124 -14.98 3.61 -3.68
CA PRO A 124 -16.12 2.72 -3.43
C PRO A 124 -16.60 2.78 -1.98
N PHE A 125 -15.73 3.14 -1.03
CA PHE A 125 -16.16 3.40 0.34
C PHE A 125 -17.04 4.66 0.44
N ALA A 126 -16.63 5.78 -0.17
CA ALA A 126 -17.39 7.03 -0.15
C ALA A 126 -18.74 6.91 -0.90
N ASP A 127 -18.80 6.11 -1.97
CA ASP A 127 -20.05 5.85 -2.70
C ASP A 127 -21.10 5.20 -1.79
N LYS A 128 -20.65 4.38 -0.82
CA LYS A 128 -21.54 3.68 0.11
C LYS A 128 -21.77 4.40 1.43
N TYR A 129 -20.73 4.97 2.02
CA TYR A 129 -20.73 5.53 3.38
C TYR A 129 -20.69 7.07 3.39
N GLY A 130 -20.65 7.70 2.22
CA GLY A 130 -20.64 9.15 2.04
C GLY A 130 -19.25 9.79 1.96
N ASN A 131 -19.21 10.98 1.36
CA ASN A 131 -17.97 11.72 1.07
C ASN A 131 -17.19 12.20 2.31
N GLY A 132 -17.79 12.13 3.52
CA GLY A 132 -17.14 12.54 4.77
C GLY A 132 -15.85 11.77 5.10
N TYR A 133 -15.64 10.61 4.48
CA TYR A 133 -14.48 9.74 4.74
C TYR A 133 -13.29 9.97 3.81
N TRP A 134 -13.40 10.87 2.82
CA TRP A 134 -12.32 11.11 1.87
C TRP A 134 -11.02 11.60 2.54
N ARG A 135 -11.16 12.42 3.59
CA ARG A 135 -10.04 12.95 4.38
C ARG A 135 -9.71 12.12 5.62
N LYS A 136 -10.37 10.96 5.81
CA LYS A 136 -10.22 10.13 7.01
C LYS A 136 -9.17 9.03 6.81
N PRO A 137 -8.47 8.61 7.88
CA PRO A 137 -7.62 7.42 7.86
C PRO A 137 -8.48 6.16 7.75
N VAL A 138 -7.88 5.06 7.27
CA VAL A 138 -8.59 3.78 7.09
C VAL A 138 -9.21 3.26 8.38
N LYS A 139 -8.61 3.56 9.54
CA LYS A 139 -9.15 3.19 10.85
C LYS A 139 -10.56 3.77 11.09
N ALA A 140 -10.74 5.06 10.81
CA ALA A 140 -12.05 5.71 10.97
C ALA A 140 -13.09 5.18 9.96
N ALA A 141 -12.65 4.75 8.78
CA ALA A 141 -13.53 4.09 7.82
C ALA A 141 -13.94 2.69 8.26
N LEU A 142 -13.03 1.92 8.87
CA LEU A 142 -13.34 0.61 9.45
C LEU A 142 -14.36 0.72 10.59
N GLU A 143 -14.12 1.63 11.54
CA GLU A 143 -15.03 1.88 12.67
C GLU A 143 -16.42 2.31 12.20
N ALA A 144 -16.51 3.06 11.10
CA ALA A 144 -17.78 3.46 10.50
C ALA A 144 -18.59 2.33 9.84
N THR A 145 -18.00 1.14 9.67
CA THR A 145 -18.74 -0.01 9.14
C THR A 145 -19.65 -0.65 10.18
N GLU A 146 -19.49 -0.32 11.48
CA GLU A 146 -20.15 -0.93 12.64
C GLU A 146 -19.93 -2.44 12.83
N VAL A 147 -19.32 -3.11 11.85
CA VAL A 147 -19.07 -4.56 11.84
C VAL A 147 -17.58 -4.93 11.88
N LEU A 148 -16.69 -3.97 11.60
CA LEU A 148 -15.24 -4.18 11.66
C LEU A 148 -14.59 -3.31 12.74
N GLU A 149 -13.81 -3.96 13.61
CA GLU A 149 -12.89 -3.30 14.52
C GLU A 149 -11.45 -3.39 14.01
N TRP A 150 -10.56 -2.48 14.42
CA TRP A 150 -9.15 -2.55 14.05
C TRP A 150 -8.47 -3.78 14.66
N GLU A 151 -7.83 -4.60 13.83
CA GLU A 151 -7.08 -5.78 14.30
C GLU A 151 -5.56 -5.57 14.27
N GLY A 152 -4.86 -6.05 15.30
CA GLY A 152 -3.40 -6.02 15.38
C GLY A 152 -2.84 -4.66 15.81
N ALA A 153 -1.53 -4.47 15.63
CA ALA A 153 -0.87 -3.23 16.03
C ALA A 153 -1.49 -2.04 15.28
N ILE A 154 -1.72 -0.92 15.99
CA ILE A 154 -2.22 0.33 15.35
C ILE A 154 -1.23 0.85 14.31
N LYS A 155 0.02 0.37 14.35
CA LYS A 155 1.16 0.88 13.61
C LYS A 155 1.77 -0.23 12.75
N GLY A 156 2.37 0.17 11.64
CA GLY A 156 3.11 -0.71 10.73
C GLY A 156 2.31 -1.10 9.48
N GLY A 157 3.02 -1.19 8.36
CA GLY A 157 2.46 -1.43 7.03
C GLY A 157 1.72 -2.76 6.94
N SER A 158 2.20 -3.80 7.63
CA SER A 158 1.53 -5.12 7.68
C SER A 158 0.12 -5.06 8.26
N SER A 159 -0.05 -4.36 9.39
CA SER A 159 -1.35 -4.22 10.06
C SER A 159 -2.31 -3.38 9.22
N HIS A 160 -1.80 -2.28 8.64
CA HIS A 160 -2.56 -1.48 7.69
C HIS A 160 -3.01 -2.29 6.48
N ALA A 161 -2.13 -3.09 5.87
CA ALA A 161 -2.48 -3.91 4.72
C ALA A 161 -3.59 -4.92 5.06
N ARG A 162 -3.50 -5.61 6.20
CA ARG A 162 -4.54 -6.55 6.65
C ARG A 162 -5.89 -5.88 6.90
N ASN A 163 -5.89 -4.72 7.56
CA ASN A 163 -7.13 -3.99 7.83
C ASN A 163 -7.74 -3.38 6.56
N LYS A 164 -6.92 -2.92 5.61
CA LYS A 164 -7.39 -2.54 4.26
C LYS A 164 -8.04 -3.72 3.53
N VAL A 165 -7.49 -4.93 3.67
CA VAL A 165 -8.09 -6.15 3.10
C VAL A 165 -9.45 -6.44 3.72
N ARG A 166 -9.59 -6.39 5.04
CA ARG A 166 -10.88 -6.61 5.72
C ARG A 166 -11.96 -5.64 5.23
N LEU A 167 -11.58 -4.36 5.06
CA LEU A 167 -12.48 -3.36 4.48
C LEU A 167 -12.82 -3.66 3.01
N LEU A 168 -11.84 -4.05 2.20
CA LEU A 168 -12.04 -4.47 0.81
C LEU A 168 -12.98 -5.69 0.72
N SER A 169 -12.76 -6.72 1.53
CA SER A 169 -13.61 -7.92 1.56
C SER A 169 -15.06 -7.57 1.90
N LEU A 170 -15.28 -6.69 2.88
CA LEU A 170 -16.61 -6.21 3.22
C LEU A 170 -17.26 -5.50 2.03
N LEU A 171 -16.55 -4.61 1.34
CA LEU A 171 -17.07 -3.91 0.17
C LEU A 171 -17.40 -4.86 -0.99
N ILE A 172 -16.59 -5.91 -1.19
CA ILE A 172 -16.87 -6.97 -2.18
C ILE A 172 -18.18 -7.70 -1.84
N HIS A 173 -18.33 -8.18 -0.60
CA HIS A 173 -19.56 -8.87 -0.16
C HIS A 173 -20.80 -7.99 -0.21
N GLN A 174 -20.62 -6.68 -0.17
CA GLN A 174 -21.66 -5.68 -0.27
C GLN A 174 -21.97 -5.24 -1.72
N GLY A 175 -21.31 -5.83 -2.72
CA GLY A 175 -21.54 -5.53 -4.14
C GLY A 175 -20.99 -4.17 -4.59
N ALA A 176 -19.96 -3.65 -3.94
CA ALA A 176 -19.34 -2.38 -4.34
C ALA A 176 -18.73 -2.47 -5.75
N ASN A 177 -18.86 -1.40 -6.53
CA ASN A 177 -18.21 -1.30 -7.83
C ASN A 177 -16.70 -1.04 -7.69
N LEU A 178 -15.89 -2.07 -7.89
CA LEU A 178 -14.43 -1.98 -7.82
C LEU A 178 -13.83 -1.76 -9.21
N ALA A 179 -13.80 -0.50 -9.64
CA ALA A 179 -13.13 -0.08 -10.86
C ALA A 179 -11.80 0.63 -10.57
N ILE A 180 -10.95 0.77 -11.59
CA ILE A 180 -9.75 1.61 -11.51
C ILE A 180 -10.17 3.06 -11.27
N THR A 181 -9.61 3.70 -10.24
CA THR A 181 -10.00 5.07 -9.84
C THR A 181 -8.82 6.04 -9.81
N SER A 182 -7.60 5.57 -10.07
CA SER A 182 -6.41 6.41 -9.99
C SER A 182 -5.24 5.89 -10.81
N TRP A 183 -4.46 6.84 -11.32
CA TRP A 183 -3.32 6.61 -12.19
C TRP A 183 -2.05 7.27 -11.65
N LEU A 184 -0.90 6.70 -11.99
CA LEU A 184 0.44 7.19 -11.65
C LEU A 184 0.75 8.51 -12.38
N ASN A 185 0.32 8.58 -13.65
CA ASN A 185 0.24 9.79 -14.43
C ASN A 185 -1.24 10.17 -14.61
N PRO A 186 -1.74 11.24 -13.96
CA PRO A 186 -3.14 11.66 -14.09
C PRO A 186 -3.56 11.97 -15.54
N ALA A 187 -2.63 12.43 -16.38
CA ALA A 187 -2.91 12.68 -17.80
C ALA A 187 -3.12 11.40 -18.63
N ALA A 188 -2.77 10.23 -18.09
CA ALA A 188 -3.03 8.93 -18.71
C ALA A 188 -4.38 8.32 -18.30
N ALA A 189 -5.17 9.02 -17.49
CA ALA A 189 -6.54 8.60 -17.20
C ALA A 189 -7.37 8.64 -18.49
N PRO A 190 -8.22 7.63 -18.77
CA PRO A 190 -9.18 7.72 -19.87
C PRO A 190 -10.04 8.98 -19.70
N ASN A 191 -10.30 9.68 -20.79
CA ASN A 191 -11.35 10.70 -20.79
C ASN A 191 -12.68 9.97 -20.59
N ASN A 192 -13.32 10.21 -19.44
CA ASN A 192 -14.69 9.74 -19.19
C ASN A 192 -15.67 10.44 -20.12
#